data_AF-A0A1I8B7A1-F1
#
_entry.id   AF-A0A1I8B7A1-F1
#
_cell.length_a   1.000
_cell.length_b   1.000
_cell.length_c   1.000
_cell.angle_alpha   90.00
_cell.angle_beta   90.00
_cell.angle_gamma   90.00
#
_symmetry.space_group_name_H-M   'P 1'
#
loop_
_entity.id
_entity.type
_entity.pdbx_description
1 polymer ?
#
loop_
_entity_poly.entity_id
_entity_poly.type
_entity_poly.pdbx_seq_one_letter_code
_entity_poly.pdbx_strand_id
1 'polypeptide(L)'
;MEKPLIEPCKGKQIKLLVLIMSRRDTFYKRMGIRKSWAKDAHKGIIIRFVIGGPTLKEKNSTILENELKQEQNIFGDLIRYNIEDGYNNLHFKMGAAFQWQQKFCSNSEFVMKTDDDTIVDLPRWEFWIEKKFKKDIEQIPNKAVFFGMRLEGLTPYRNPKERWYVSPEHFPGKVFPNYMQGATYFGTNKAIKLTMEHTKEVIGFNMDDIVFTGTIAEIANVSRIDYGFYHFRGGNPLINDEHCEGGVPTVLSYFKKFKKEEEYIESYKEMHSVTCN
;
A
#
# COMPACT_ATOMS: atom_id res chain seq x y z
N MET A 1 7.11 -0.12 -18.23
CA MET A 1 7.59 -0.12 -16.83
C MET A 1 9.10 -0.19 -16.87
N GLU A 2 9.77 0.71 -16.15
CA GLU A 2 11.24 0.77 -16.15
C GLU A 2 11.84 -0.40 -15.36
N LYS A 3 12.95 -0.95 -15.88
CA LYS A 3 13.73 -1.96 -15.17
C LYS A 3 14.55 -1.25 -14.08
N PRO A 4 14.58 -1.76 -12.83
CA PRO A 4 15.44 -1.18 -11.82
C PRO A 4 16.92 -1.33 -12.22
N LEU A 5 17.74 -0.33 -11.89
CA LEU A 5 19.18 -0.35 -12.17
C LEU A 5 19.87 -1.55 -11.51
N ILE A 6 19.43 -1.90 -10.29
CA ILE A 6 19.86 -3.06 -9.53
C ILE A 6 18.60 -3.85 -9.15
N GLU A 7 18.56 -5.14 -9.45
CA GLU A 7 17.46 -6.03 -9.06
C GLU A 7 17.45 -6.19 -7.52
N PRO A 8 16.48 -5.57 -6.81
CA PRO A 8 16.67 -5.33 -5.38
C PRO A 8 16.54 -6.58 -4.53
N CYS A 9 15.75 -7.55 -4.98
CA CYS A 9 15.46 -8.78 -4.26
C CYS A 9 16.27 -10.00 -4.77
N LYS A 10 17.08 -9.84 -5.83
CA LYS A 10 17.87 -10.93 -6.42
C LYS A 10 18.90 -11.47 -5.41
N GLY A 11 18.87 -12.79 -5.18
CA GLY A 11 19.82 -13.48 -4.29
C GLY A 11 19.68 -13.13 -2.81
N LYS A 12 18.55 -12.54 -2.39
CA LYS A 12 18.29 -12.14 -1.01
C LYS A 12 17.03 -12.82 -0.48
N GLN A 13 16.94 -13.02 0.83
CA GLN A 13 15.69 -13.36 1.48
C GLN A 13 14.96 -12.06 1.84
N ILE A 14 13.77 -11.86 1.28
CA ILE A 14 12.99 -10.64 1.47
C ILE A 14 11.76 -10.99 2.28
N LYS A 15 11.66 -10.41 3.47
CA LYS A 15 10.51 -10.60 4.36
C LYS A 15 9.36 -9.69 3.94
N LEU A 16 9.66 -8.44 3.59
CA LEU A 16 8.66 -7.44 3.21
C LEU A 16 9.10 -6.61 2.00
N LEU A 17 8.22 -6.51 1.01
CA LEU A 17 8.26 -5.45 0.02
C LEU A 17 7.17 -4.42 0.32
N VAL A 18 7.54 -3.16 0.54
CA VAL A 18 6.61 -2.05 0.71
C VAL A 18 6.51 -1.27 -0.61
N LEU A 19 5.29 -1.16 -1.14
CA LEU A 19 4.95 -0.44 -2.34
C LEU A 19 4.14 0.81 -1.95
N ILE A 20 4.78 1.97 -2.05
CA ILE A 20 4.21 3.25 -1.66
C ILE A 20 3.61 3.94 -2.88
N MET A 21 2.30 4.13 -2.91
CA MET A 21 1.63 4.87 -3.98
C MET A 21 1.91 6.36 -3.81
N SER A 22 2.68 6.96 -4.73
CA SER A 22 3.03 8.38 -4.67
C SER A 22 2.79 9.07 -6.00
N ARG A 23 2.60 10.39 -5.97
CA ARG A 23 2.43 11.21 -7.18
C ARG A 23 3.79 11.72 -7.67
N ARG A 24 3.84 12.14 -8.93
CA ARG A 24 5.08 12.66 -9.55
C ARG A 24 5.62 13.90 -8.82
N ASP A 25 4.74 14.83 -8.46
CA ASP A 25 5.03 16.15 -7.87
C ASP A 25 5.28 16.14 -6.35
N THR A 26 5.08 15.01 -5.67
CA THR A 26 5.19 14.91 -4.20
C THR A 26 6.57 14.46 -3.70
N PHE A 27 7.64 15.12 -4.16
CA PHE A 27 9.01 14.82 -3.70
C PHE A 27 9.17 14.94 -2.19
N TYR A 28 8.60 16.00 -1.60
CA TYR A 28 8.68 16.24 -0.15
C TYR A 28 8.04 15.10 0.66
N LYS A 29 6.99 14.45 0.15
CA LYS A 29 6.39 13.30 0.83
C LYS A 29 7.32 12.10 0.80
N ARG A 30 7.89 11.79 -0.37
CA ARG A 30 8.87 10.70 -0.51
C ARG A 30 10.09 10.94 0.36
N MET A 31 10.60 12.17 0.40
CA MET A 31 11.71 12.56 1.26
C MET A 31 11.33 12.49 2.74
N GLY A 32 10.15 12.96 3.13
CA GLY A 32 9.63 12.83 4.50
C GLY A 32 9.57 11.38 4.96
N ILE A 33 9.08 10.47 4.11
CA ILE A 33 9.09 9.02 4.36
C ILE A 33 10.53 8.49 4.51
N ARG A 34 11.43 8.80 3.55
CA ARG A 34 12.86 8.41 3.63
C ARG A 34 13.55 8.91 4.90
N LYS A 35 13.18 10.09 5.39
CA LYS A 35 13.75 10.71 6.60
C LYS A 35 13.09 10.25 7.90
N SER A 36 12.00 9.49 7.84
CA SER A 36 11.22 9.03 8.98
C SER A 36 11.17 7.51 9.04
N TRP A 37 9.99 6.90 8.95
CA TRP A 37 9.76 5.48 9.21
C TRP A 37 10.47 4.51 8.25
N ALA A 38 10.81 4.95 7.04
CA ALA A 38 11.56 4.12 6.11
C ALA A 38 13.00 3.83 6.59
N LYS A 39 13.51 4.58 7.58
CA LYS A 39 14.83 4.34 8.19
C LYS A 39 14.91 3.03 8.96
N ASP A 40 13.78 2.51 9.42
CA ASP A 40 13.73 1.26 10.18
C ASP A 40 13.78 0.02 9.29
N ALA A 41 13.81 0.20 7.96
CA ALA A 41 13.97 -0.89 7.02
C ALA A 41 15.37 -1.52 7.13
N HIS A 42 15.43 -2.77 7.61
CA HIS A 42 16.63 -3.59 7.56
C HIS A 42 16.75 -4.34 6.21
N LYS A 43 17.82 -5.13 6.03
CA LYS A 43 18.13 -5.82 4.75
C LYS A 43 17.02 -6.73 4.18
N GLY A 44 16.09 -7.18 5.02
CA GLY A 44 14.95 -8.01 4.64
C GLY A 44 13.71 -7.22 4.22
N ILE A 45 13.74 -5.88 4.32
CA ILE A 45 12.66 -4.98 3.96
C ILE A 45 13.11 -4.11 2.79
N ILE A 46 12.34 -4.12 1.71
CA ILE A 46 12.58 -3.30 0.52
C ILE A 46 11.42 -2.32 0.40
N ILE A 47 11.71 -1.03 0.27
CA ILE A 47 10.71 0.02 0.11
C ILE A 47 10.84 0.64 -1.28
N ARG A 48 9.72 0.79 -2.00
CA ARG A 48 9.70 1.40 -3.34
C ARG A 48 8.52 2.35 -3.51
N PHE A 49 8.76 3.48 -4.15
CA PHE A 49 7.72 4.45 -4.49
C PHE A 49 7.21 4.19 -5.91
N VAL A 50 5.90 3.97 -6.06
CA VAL A 50 5.27 3.69 -7.35
C VAL A 50 4.68 4.98 -7.90
N ILE A 51 5.19 5.38 -9.07
CA ILE A 51 4.89 6.66 -9.71
C ILE A 51 4.48 6.42 -11.17
N GLY A 52 3.42 7.11 -11.59
CA GLY A 52 2.91 7.02 -12.96
C GLY A 52 3.56 7.96 -13.95
N GLY A 53 2.97 8.00 -15.14
CA GLY A 53 3.30 8.93 -16.21
C GLY A 53 2.61 10.30 -16.05
N PRO A 54 2.99 11.28 -16.86
CA PRO A 54 2.39 12.62 -16.86
C PRO A 54 0.88 12.57 -17.08
N THR A 55 0.19 13.51 -16.43
CA THR A 55 -1.21 13.82 -16.76
C THR A 55 -1.29 14.90 -17.81
N LEU A 56 -2.38 14.94 -18.58
CA LEU A 56 -2.61 16.00 -19.57
C LEU A 56 -2.66 17.41 -18.96
N LYS A 57 -2.95 17.52 -17.67
CA LYS A 57 -3.03 18.79 -16.92
C LYS A 57 -1.71 19.17 -16.24
N GLU A 58 -0.69 18.32 -16.34
CA GLU A 58 0.57 18.51 -15.65
C GLU A 58 1.38 19.64 -16.32
N LYS A 59 1.54 20.74 -15.59
CA LYS A 59 2.41 21.85 -16.01
C LYS A 59 3.86 21.46 -15.77
N ASN A 60 4.76 21.92 -16.64
CA ASN A 60 6.21 21.70 -16.51
C ASN A 60 6.61 20.21 -16.49
N SER A 61 5.86 19.33 -17.16
CA SER A 61 6.11 17.88 -17.19
C SER A 61 7.56 17.51 -17.54
N THR A 62 8.23 18.26 -18.42
CA THR A 62 9.63 18.00 -18.78
C THR A 62 10.59 18.29 -17.63
N ILE A 63 10.35 19.36 -16.86
CA ILE A 63 11.15 19.71 -15.68
C ILE A 63 10.94 18.63 -14.62
N LEU A 64 9.68 18.29 -14.34
CA LEU A 64 9.34 17.26 -13.37
C LEU A 64 9.94 15.89 -13.72
N GLU A 65 9.95 15.54 -15.01
CA GLU A 65 10.59 14.32 -15.50
C GLU A 65 12.11 14.32 -15.24
N ASN A 66 12.79 15.45 -15.41
CA ASN A 66 14.22 15.58 -15.12
C ASN A 66 14.50 15.48 -13.62
N GLU A 67 13.67 16.10 -12.77
CA GLU A 67 13.77 16.00 -11.31
C GLU A 67 13.54 14.56 -10.83
N LEU A 68 12.56 13.85 -11.39
CA LEU A 68 12.32 12.42 -11.10
C LEU A 68 13.50 11.55 -11.51
N LYS A 69 14.15 11.83 -12.65
CA LYS A 69 15.38 11.12 -13.05
C LYS A 69 16.52 11.38 -12.08
N GLN A 70 16.69 12.62 -11.62
CA GLN A 70 17.69 12.95 -10.60
C GLN A 70 17.39 12.23 -9.29
N GLU A 71 16.13 12.25 -8.83
CA GLU A 71 15.71 11.50 -7.64
C GLU A 71 16.00 10.00 -7.79
N GLN A 72 15.66 9.40 -8.93
CA GLN A 72 15.94 8.00 -9.21
C GLN A 72 17.45 7.70 -9.22
N ASN A 73 18.27 8.60 -9.73
CA ASN A 73 19.73 8.44 -9.72
C ASN A 73 20.31 8.51 -8.30
N ILE A 74 19.73 9.31 -7.42
CA ILE A 74 20.18 9.47 -6.03
C ILE A 74 19.71 8.31 -5.15
N PHE A 75 18.43 7.94 -5.24
CA PHE A 75 17.81 6.99 -4.29
C PHE A 75 17.57 5.59 -4.86
N GLY A 76 17.40 5.46 -6.18
CA GLY A 76 17.22 4.16 -6.85
C GLY A 76 15.94 3.40 -6.44
N ASP A 77 14.97 4.08 -5.83
CA ASP A 77 13.81 3.47 -5.17
C ASP A 77 12.46 3.79 -5.85
N LEU A 78 12.46 4.45 -7.00
CA LEU A 78 11.25 4.68 -7.79
C LEU A 78 10.94 3.49 -8.70
N ILE A 79 9.69 3.08 -8.72
CA ILE A 79 9.08 2.21 -9.73
C ILE A 79 8.27 3.11 -10.65
N ARG A 80 8.68 3.17 -11.91
CA ARG A 80 8.08 4.06 -12.90
C ARG A 80 7.28 3.26 -13.92
N TYR A 81 6.01 3.60 -14.09
CA TYR A 81 5.14 3.03 -15.12
C TYR A 81 4.59 4.13 -16.03
N ASN A 82 4.42 3.81 -17.32
CA ASN A 82 4.11 4.79 -18.36
C ASN A 82 2.60 4.87 -18.66
N ILE A 83 1.77 4.84 -17.62
CA ILE A 83 0.33 5.15 -17.73
C ILE A 83 0.09 6.39 -16.87
N GLU A 84 -0.74 7.30 -17.38
CA GLU A 84 -1.06 8.56 -16.73
C GLU A 84 -1.45 8.37 -15.26
N ASP A 85 -0.80 9.15 -14.38
CA ASP A 85 -1.02 9.18 -12.94
C ASP A 85 -2.30 9.96 -12.57
N GLY A 86 -3.42 9.49 -13.08
CA GLY A 86 -4.76 10.04 -12.84
C GLY A 86 -5.53 9.22 -11.81
N TYR A 87 -6.46 9.87 -11.12
CA TYR A 87 -7.30 9.23 -10.10
C TYR A 87 -8.09 8.01 -10.66
N ASN A 88 -8.57 8.10 -11.90
CA ASN A 88 -9.26 7.00 -12.57
C ASN A 88 -8.34 5.81 -12.91
N ASN A 89 -7.03 6.02 -12.92
CA ASN A 89 -6.02 5.03 -13.30
C ASN A 89 -5.29 4.42 -12.09
N LEU A 90 -5.79 4.63 -10.87
CA LEU A 90 -5.17 4.06 -9.66
C LEU A 90 -5.06 2.53 -9.73
N HIS A 91 -6.05 1.84 -10.29
CA HIS A 91 -5.98 0.39 -10.50
C HIS A 91 -4.82 -0.01 -11.45
N PHE A 92 -4.52 0.78 -12.49
CA PHE A 92 -3.35 0.54 -13.34
C PHE A 92 -2.05 0.75 -12.58
N LYS A 93 -1.97 1.76 -11.71
CA LYS A 93 -0.82 1.98 -10.82
C LYS A 93 -0.57 0.77 -9.93
N MET A 94 -1.61 0.28 -9.25
CA MET A 94 -1.52 -0.88 -8.37
C MET A 94 -1.16 -2.17 -9.14
N GLY A 95 -1.79 -2.40 -10.30
CA GLY A 95 -1.46 -3.52 -11.18
C GLY A 95 -0.02 -3.47 -11.69
N ALA A 96 0.48 -2.29 -12.03
CA ALA A 96 1.88 -2.09 -12.40
C ALA A 96 2.82 -2.37 -11.22
N ALA A 97 2.47 -1.97 -10.00
CA ALA A 97 3.25 -2.26 -8.81
C ALA A 97 3.36 -3.77 -8.52
N PHE A 98 2.24 -4.50 -8.61
CA PHE A 98 2.23 -5.96 -8.44
C PHE A 98 2.94 -6.68 -9.59
N GLN A 99 2.78 -6.24 -10.84
CA GLN A 99 3.56 -6.78 -11.95
C GLN A 99 5.07 -6.55 -11.75
N TRP A 100 5.48 -5.38 -11.24
CA TRP A 100 6.87 -5.12 -10.88
C TRP A 100 7.35 -6.08 -9.78
N GLN A 101 6.53 -6.27 -8.74
CA GLN A 101 6.82 -7.21 -7.65
C GLN A 101 7.05 -8.62 -8.19
N GLN A 102 6.14 -9.14 -9.03
CA GLN A 102 6.29 -10.47 -9.63
C GLN A 102 7.56 -10.62 -10.46
N LYS A 103 8.01 -9.54 -11.11
CA LYS A 103 9.19 -9.59 -11.98
C LYS A 103 10.50 -9.46 -11.22
N PHE A 104 10.54 -8.65 -10.17
CA PHE A 104 11.81 -8.25 -9.53
C PHE A 104 11.92 -8.61 -8.05
N CYS A 105 10.83 -9.03 -7.43
CA CYS A 105 10.72 -9.36 -6.00
C CYS A 105 9.72 -10.50 -5.75
N SER A 106 9.65 -11.49 -6.63
CA SER A 106 8.74 -12.65 -6.50
C SER A 106 9.05 -13.51 -5.27
N ASN A 107 10.21 -13.34 -4.66
CA ASN A 107 10.66 -14.02 -3.44
C ASN A 107 10.35 -13.26 -2.14
N SER A 108 9.66 -12.12 -2.17
CA SER A 108 9.20 -11.44 -0.96
C SER A 108 8.12 -12.25 -0.25
N GLU A 109 8.25 -12.52 1.05
CA GLU A 109 7.25 -13.26 1.84
C GLU A 109 5.92 -12.50 1.91
N PHE A 110 6.00 -11.21 2.22
CA PHE A 110 4.87 -10.29 2.27
C PHE A 110 5.06 -9.09 1.34
N VAL A 111 3.93 -8.53 0.89
CA VAL A 111 3.87 -7.30 0.09
C VAL A 111 2.89 -6.35 0.78
N MET A 112 3.37 -5.18 1.19
CA MET A 112 2.55 -4.11 1.79
C MET A 112 2.31 -3.01 0.77
N LYS A 113 1.06 -2.57 0.67
CA LYS A 113 0.67 -1.34 0.00
C LYS A 113 0.47 -0.26 1.04
N THR A 114 0.98 0.93 0.77
CA THR A 114 0.70 2.13 1.56
C THR A 114 0.55 3.34 0.65
N ASP A 115 -0.23 4.33 1.08
CA ASP A 115 -0.23 5.66 0.45
C ASP A 115 0.96 6.48 0.93
N ASP A 116 1.31 7.53 0.19
CA ASP A 116 2.42 8.42 0.55
C ASP A 116 2.10 9.40 1.68
N ASP A 117 0.90 9.33 2.28
CA ASP A 117 0.48 10.09 3.45
C ASP A 117 0.22 9.21 4.69
N THR A 118 0.95 8.10 4.77
CA THR A 118 0.88 7.11 5.83
C THR A 118 2.20 6.98 6.59
N ILE A 119 2.09 6.69 7.89
CA ILE A 119 3.19 6.25 8.75
C ILE A 119 3.01 4.76 9.06
N VAL A 120 4.08 4.00 8.97
CA VAL A 120 4.11 2.57 9.30
C VAL A 120 5.19 2.32 10.34
N ASP A 121 4.86 1.60 11.42
CA ASP A 121 5.84 1.08 12.36
C ASP A 121 6.31 -0.31 11.88
N LEU A 122 7.46 -0.34 11.19
CA LEU A 122 8.02 -1.58 10.62
C LEU A 122 8.44 -2.60 11.69
N PRO A 123 9.13 -2.21 12.79
CA PRO A 123 9.43 -3.13 13.89
C PRO A 123 8.18 -3.76 14.50
N ARG A 124 7.13 -2.98 14.70
CA ARG A 124 5.86 -3.47 15.27
C ARG A 124 5.11 -4.35 14.28
N TRP A 125 5.12 -4.03 12.99
CA TRP A 125 4.61 -4.95 11.95
C TRP A 125 5.32 -6.30 12.04
N GLU A 126 6.65 -6.30 12.15
CA GLU A 126 7.42 -7.53 12.23
C GLU A 126 7.10 -8.34 13.48
N PHE A 127 6.95 -7.67 14.63
CA PHE A 127 6.52 -8.30 15.88
C PHE A 127 5.17 -9.01 15.73
N TRP A 128 4.15 -8.34 15.17
CA TRP A 128 2.81 -8.91 15.02
C TRP A 128 2.74 -10.05 14.01
N ILE A 129 3.56 -9.98 12.96
CA ILE A 129 3.72 -11.07 11.98
C ILE A 129 4.13 -12.36 12.68
N GLU A 130 5.18 -12.32 13.50
CA GLU A 130 5.71 -13.51 14.18
C GLU A 130 4.81 -13.95 15.34
N LYS A 131 4.21 -13.00 16.06
CA LYS A 131 3.41 -13.32 17.26
C LYS A 131 2.05 -13.92 16.92
N LYS A 132 1.39 -13.37 15.89
CA LYS A 132 -0.05 -13.58 15.61
C LYS A 132 -0.30 -13.93 14.16
N PHE A 133 0.09 -13.07 13.22
CA PHE A 133 -0.48 -13.12 11.87
C PHE A 133 -0.12 -14.39 11.10
N LYS A 134 1.10 -14.91 11.26
CA LYS A 134 1.51 -16.18 10.65
C LYS A 134 0.63 -17.37 11.08
N LYS A 135 0.17 -17.41 12.33
CA LYS A 135 -0.70 -18.49 12.82
C LYS A 135 -2.08 -18.45 12.15
N ASP A 136 -2.57 -17.25 11.85
CA ASP A 136 -3.85 -17.08 11.17
C ASP A 136 -3.76 -17.47 9.68
N ILE A 137 -2.58 -17.29 9.05
CA ILE A 137 -2.31 -17.80 7.69
C ILE A 137 -2.39 -19.33 7.64
N GLU A 138 -1.86 -20.03 8.64
CA GLU A 138 -1.87 -21.50 8.69
C GLU A 138 -3.28 -22.10 8.78
N GLN A 139 -4.26 -21.31 9.22
CA GLN A 139 -5.68 -21.71 9.25
C GLN A 139 -6.36 -21.56 7.88
N ILE A 140 -5.73 -20.86 6.92
CA ILE A 140 -6.27 -20.65 5.57
C ILE A 140 -5.74 -21.74 4.64
N PRO A 141 -6.59 -22.61 4.04
CA PRO A 141 -6.15 -23.77 3.27
C PRO A 141 -5.16 -23.45 2.14
N ASN A 142 -5.36 -22.33 1.45
CA ASN A 142 -4.49 -21.91 0.35
C ASN A 142 -3.39 -20.93 0.80
N LYS A 143 -3.36 -20.49 2.07
CA LYS A 143 -2.40 -19.50 2.61
C LYS A 143 -2.35 -18.17 1.85
N ALA A 144 -3.36 -17.87 1.03
CA ALA A 144 -3.45 -16.63 0.26
C ALA A 144 -4.31 -15.64 1.02
N VAL A 145 -3.65 -14.67 1.66
CA VAL A 145 -4.29 -13.75 2.60
C VAL A 145 -3.89 -12.30 2.34
N PHE A 146 -4.87 -11.40 2.45
CA PHE A 146 -4.70 -9.97 2.73
C PHE A 146 -5.04 -9.66 4.19
N PHE A 147 -4.31 -8.71 4.75
CA PHE A 147 -4.42 -8.19 6.11
C PHE A 147 -4.60 -6.68 6.07
N GLY A 148 -5.49 -6.17 6.91
CA GLY A 148 -5.87 -4.76 6.92
C GLY A 148 -6.98 -4.49 7.91
N MET A 149 -7.55 -3.29 7.83
CA MET A 149 -8.90 -3.01 8.30
C MET A 149 -9.87 -3.43 7.21
N ARG A 150 -10.68 -4.46 7.46
CA ARG A 150 -11.66 -4.95 6.49
C ARG A 150 -12.91 -4.08 6.52
N LEU A 151 -13.35 -3.63 5.35
CA LEU A 151 -14.57 -2.87 5.16
C LEU A 151 -15.65 -3.77 4.57
N GLU A 152 -16.86 -3.68 5.12
CA GLU A 152 -17.98 -4.58 4.81
C GLU A 152 -19.26 -3.79 4.52
N GLY A 153 -20.11 -4.32 3.63
CA GLY A 153 -21.45 -3.78 3.39
C GLY A 153 -21.50 -2.41 2.71
N LEU A 154 -20.38 -1.88 2.24
CA LEU A 154 -20.33 -0.58 1.58
C LEU A 154 -20.91 -0.65 0.16
N THR A 155 -21.65 0.39 -0.21
CA THR A 155 -22.31 0.48 -1.53
C THR A 155 -21.59 1.47 -2.44
N PRO A 156 -21.55 1.22 -3.77
CA PRO A 156 -20.92 2.15 -4.68
C PRO A 156 -21.64 3.49 -4.74
N TYR A 157 -20.89 4.59 -4.72
CA TYR A 157 -21.41 5.92 -4.97
C TYR A 157 -21.85 6.02 -6.44
N ARG A 158 -23.13 6.32 -6.67
CA ARG A 158 -23.73 6.30 -8.02
C ARG A 158 -23.94 7.69 -8.60
N ASN A 159 -23.66 8.77 -7.86
CA ASN A 159 -23.74 10.12 -8.41
C ASN A 159 -22.39 10.52 -9.03
N PRO A 160 -22.32 10.85 -10.34
CA PRO A 160 -21.09 11.25 -11.01
C PRO A 160 -20.37 12.47 -10.44
N LYS A 161 -21.03 13.24 -9.56
CA LYS A 161 -20.44 14.40 -8.86
C LYS A 161 -19.68 14.00 -7.59
N GLU A 162 -19.84 12.77 -7.11
CA GLU A 162 -19.16 12.28 -5.92
C GLU A 162 -17.72 11.89 -6.26
N ARG A 163 -16.78 12.22 -5.38
CA ARG A 163 -15.35 11.92 -5.57
C ARG A 163 -15.09 10.44 -5.84
N TRP A 164 -15.89 9.58 -5.21
CA TRP A 164 -15.77 8.13 -5.26
C TRP A 164 -16.82 7.49 -6.17
N TYR A 165 -17.33 8.21 -7.17
CA TYR A 165 -18.30 7.67 -8.12
C TYR A 165 -17.80 6.38 -8.80
N VAL A 166 -18.68 5.37 -8.89
CA VAL A 166 -18.46 4.14 -9.66
C VAL A 166 -19.70 3.87 -10.51
N SER A 167 -19.50 3.82 -11.83
CA SER A 167 -20.58 3.53 -12.77
C SER A 167 -21.09 2.08 -12.63
N PRO A 168 -22.36 1.80 -12.96
CA PRO A 168 -22.86 0.43 -13.05
C PRO A 168 -22.10 -0.45 -14.05
N GLU A 169 -21.47 0.16 -15.06
CA GLU A 169 -20.61 -0.53 -16.03
C GLU A 169 -19.31 -1.04 -15.38
N HIS A 170 -18.63 -0.21 -14.58
CA HIS A 170 -17.42 -0.62 -13.88
C HIS A 170 -17.72 -1.60 -12.75
N PHE A 171 -18.84 -1.43 -12.05
CA PHE A 171 -19.28 -2.34 -11.00
C PHE A 171 -20.81 -2.44 -10.95
N PRO A 172 -21.40 -3.54 -11.44
CA PRO A 172 -22.86 -3.70 -11.50
C PRO A 172 -23.48 -4.09 -10.14
N GLY A 173 -22.67 -4.56 -9.18
CA GLY A 173 -23.13 -4.99 -7.87
C GLY A 173 -23.75 -3.85 -7.04
N LYS A 174 -24.69 -4.20 -6.16
CA LYS A 174 -25.31 -3.24 -5.22
C LYS A 174 -24.42 -2.94 -4.01
N VAL A 175 -23.62 -3.93 -3.60
CA VAL A 175 -22.73 -3.88 -2.45
C VAL A 175 -21.37 -4.34 -2.93
N PHE A 176 -20.31 -3.65 -2.50
CA PHE A 176 -18.94 -4.09 -2.77
C PHE A 176 -18.64 -5.41 -2.03
N PRO A 177 -17.81 -6.29 -2.61
CA PRO A 177 -17.24 -7.39 -1.83
C PRO A 177 -16.42 -6.82 -0.67
N ASN A 178 -16.25 -7.61 0.39
CA ASN A 178 -15.40 -7.23 1.51
C ASN A 178 -13.97 -6.95 1.00
N TYR A 179 -13.41 -5.82 1.38
CA TYR A 179 -12.11 -5.34 0.90
C TYR A 179 -11.30 -4.71 2.05
N MET A 180 -10.00 -4.51 1.84
CA MET A 180 -9.14 -3.85 2.82
C MET A 180 -9.11 -2.34 2.60
N GLN A 181 -9.13 -1.57 3.68
CA GLN A 181 -8.99 -0.12 3.64
C GLN A 181 -7.72 0.30 2.88
N GLY A 182 -7.87 1.25 1.95
CA GLY A 182 -6.84 1.56 0.98
C GLY A 182 -5.56 2.23 1.50
N ALA A 183 -5.56 2.87 2.67
CA ALA A 183 -4.36 3.60 3.14
C ALA A 183 -3.21 2.66 3.48
N THR A 184 -3.51 1.51 4.09
CA THR A 184 -2.52 0.46 4.33
C THR A 184 -3.18 -0.91 4.36
N TYR A 185 -2.61 -1.84 3.60
CA TYR A 185 -2.86 -3.27 3.75
C TYR A 185 -1.59 -4.03 3.36
N PHE A 186 -1.49 -5.28 3.75
CA PHE A 186 -0.44 -6.15 3.25
C PHE A 186 -0.98 -7.54 2.96
N GLY A 187 -0.31 -8.29 2.10
CA GLY A 187 -0.70 -9.63 1.75
C GLY A 187 0.48 -10.56 1.61
N THR A 188 0.20 -11.85 1.68
CA THR A 188 1.15 -12.89 1.30
C THR A 188 1.52 -12.76 -0.18
N ASN A 189 2.74 -13.17 -0.55
CA ASN A 189 3.13 -13.27 -1.97
C ASN A 189 2.09 -14.03 -2.81
N LYS A 190 1.55 -15.11 -2.26
CA LYS A 190 0.56 -15.95 -2.93
C LYS A 190 -0.75 -15.21 -3.19
N ALA A 191 -1.22 -14.36 -2.27
CA ALA A 191 -2.37 -13.49 -2.51
C ALA A 191 -2.14 -12.57 -3.72
N ILE A 192 -0.96 -11.94 -3.81
CA ILE A 192 -0.62 -11.07 -4.95
C ILE A 192 -0.60 -11.88 -6.26
N LYS A 193 0.02 -13.06 -6.24
CA LYS A 193 0.08 -13.95 -7.41
C LYS A 193 -1.32 -14.31 -7.92
N LEU A 194 -2.18 -14.85 -7.06
CA LEU A 194 -3.53 -15.27 -7.44
C LEU A 194 -4.38 -14.08 -7.91
N THR A 195 -4.30 -12.95 -7.22
CA THR A 195 -5.02 -11.73 -7.63
C THR A 195 -4.61 -11.30 -9.04
N MET A 196 -3.31 -11.29 -9.34
CA MET A 196 -2.82 -10.88 -10.67
C MET A 196 -3.29 -11.79 -11.82
N GLU A 197 -3.52 -13.09 -11.56
CA GLU A 197 -4.01 -14.06 -12.55
C GLU A 197 -5.43 -13.72 -13.06
N HIS A 198 -6.26 -13.06 -12.23
CA HIS A 198 -7.66 -12.74 -12.53
C HIS A 198 -7.89 -11.27 -12.94
N THR A 199 -6.82 -10.46 -13.10
CA THR A 199 -6.95 -9.03 -13.45
C THR A 199 -7.67 -8.77 -14.77
N LYS A 200 -7.64 -9.71 -15.72
CA LYS A 200 -8.31 -9.57 -17.03
C LYS A 200 -9.83 -9.81 -16.97
N GLU A 201 -10.34 -10.34 -15.87
CA GLU A 201 -11.76 -10.65 -15.69
C GLU A 201 -12.54 -9.47 -15.10
N VAL A 202 -11.85 -8.43 -14.63
CA VAL A 202 -12.45 -7.29 -13.93
C VAL A 202 -12.15 -6.00 -14.68
N ILE A 203 -13.20 -5.20 -14.90
CA ILE A 203 -13.04 -3.83 -15.39
C ILE A 203 -12.56 -2.96 -14.22
N GLY A 204 -11.34 -2.43 -14.32
CA GLY A 204 -10.75 -1.61 -13.27
C GLY A 204 -11.36 -0.20 -13.19
N PHE A 205 -11.29 0.41 -12.01
CA PHE A 205 -11.77 1.78 -11.76
C PHE A 205 -10.90 2.50 -10.72
N ASN A 206 -11.33 3.67 -10.27
CA ASN A 206 -10.61 4.62 -9.41
C ASN A 206 -10.39 4.17 -7.95
N MET A 207 -10.69 2.92 -7.58
CA MET A 207 -10.48 2.37 -6.24
C MET A 207 -9.73 1.05 -6.35
N ASP A 208 -8.41 1.14 -6.29
CA ASP A 208 -7.50 -0.01 -6.37
C ASP A 208 -7.71 -0.99 -5.22
N ASP A 209 -8.05 -0.50 -4.02
CA ASP A 209 -8.35 -1.32 -2.86
C ASP A 209 -9.57 -2.23 -3.08
N ILE A 210 -10.68 -1.71 -3.60
CA ILE A 210 -11.85 -2.51 -3.97
C ILE A 210 -11.54 -3.45 -5.13
N VAL A 211 -10.84 -2.97 -6.16
CA VAL A 211 -10.50 -3.79 -7.33
C VAL A 211 -9.65 -5.00 -6.92
N PHE A 212 -8.52 -4.78 -6.24
CA PHE A 212 -7.54 -5.83 -5.94
C PHE A 212 -7.88 -6.65 -4.70
N THR A 213 -8.25 -6.01 -3.59
CA THR A 213 -8.51 -6.70 -2.32
C THR A 213 -9.97 -7.09 -2.12
N GLY A 214 -10.88 -6.57 -2.96
CA GLY A 214 -12.29 -6.91 -2.98
C GLY A 214 -12.64 -7.84 -4.14
N THR A 215 -12.90 -7.27 -5.31
CA THR A 215 -13.47 -7.97 -6.48
C THR A 215 -12.57 -9.08 -6.99
N ILE A 216 -11.30 -8.78 -7.26
CA ILE A 216 -10.37 -9.76 -7.80
C ILE A 216 -10.01 -10.80 -6.72
N ALA A 217 -9.81 -10.38 -5.47
CA ALA A 217 -9.58 -11.29 -4.35
C ALA A 217 -10.73 -12.29 -4.15
N GLU A 218 -11.98 -11.87 -4.36
CA GLU A 218 -13.15 -12.74 -4.31
C GLU A 218 -13.09 -13.82 -5.39
N ILE A 219 -12.84 -13.42 -6.64
CA ILE A 219 -12.71 -14.34 -7.78
C ILE A 219 -11.54 -15.32 -7.57
N ALA A 220 -10.42 -14.81 -7.05
CA ALA A 220 -9.20 -15.55 -6.81
C ALA A 220 -9.22 -16.40 -5.53
N ASN A 221 -10.33 -16.41 -4.78
CA ASN A 221 -10.46 -17.09 -3.49
C ASN A 221 -9.35 -16.72 -2.48
N VAL A 222 -9.02 -15.43 -2.40
CA VAL A 222 -8.05 -14.87 -1.47
C VAL A 222 -8.78 -14.42 -0.19
N SER A 223 -8.29 -14.87 0.96
CA SER A 223 -8.90 -14.53 2.25
C SER A 223 -8.53 -13.12 2.70
N ARG A 224 -9.42 -12.49 3.46
CA ARG A 224 -9.22 -11.17 4.06
C ARG A 224 -9.33 -11.29 5.56
N ILE A 225 -8.22 -11.20 6.27
CA ILE A 225 -8.19 -11.26 7.73
C ILE A 225 -8.19 -9.83 8.28
N ASP A 226 -9.17 -9.57 9.13
CA ASP A 226 -9.40 -8.26 9.72
C ASP A 226 -8.66 -8.12 11.05
N TYR A 227 -7.75 -7.15 11.13
CA TYR A 227 -7.17 -6.70 12.40
C TYR A 227 -7.66 -5.32 12.82
N GLY A 228 -8.61 -4.76 12.06
CA GLY A 228 -9.41 -3.63 12.41
C GLY A 228 -8.65 -2.34 12.66
N PHE A 229 -9.39 -1.39 13.23
CA PHE A 229 -8.95 -0.03 13.49
C PHE A 229 -7.78 0.06 14.49
N TYR A 230 -7.63 -0.94 15.37
CA TYR A 230 -6.54 -0.95 16.37
C TYR A 230 -5.16 -1.19 15.78
N HIS A 231 -5.07 -1.86 14.62
CA HIS A 231 -3.83 -2.02 13.89
C HIS A 231 -3.70 -1.00 12.75
N PHE A 232 -4.81 -0.66 12.09
CA PHE A 232 -4.82 0.22 10.92
C PHE A 232 -5.70 1.45 11.18
N ARG A 233 -5.10 2.53 11.70
CA ARG A 233 -5.84 3.72 12.15
C ARG A 233 -6.35 4.57 10.99
N GLY A 234 -7.66 4.79 11.02
CA GLY A 234 -8.47 5.53 10.05
C GLY A 234 -8.37 7.06 10.10
N GLY A 235 -7.19 7.67 9.97
CA GLY A 235 -7.05 9.13 9.94
C GLY A 235 -7.18 9.83 11.31
N ASN A 236 -7.61 9.09 12.32
CA ASN A 236 -7.74 9.55 13.70
C ASN A 236 -6.35 9.72 14.33
N PRO A 237 -6.17 10.73 15.20
CA PRO A 237 -4.92 10.91 15.93
C PRO A 237 -4.61 9.68 16.78
N LEU A 238 -3.32 9.48 17.05
CA LEU A 238 -2.90 8.58 18.11
C LEU A 238 -3.39 9.15 19.45
N ILE A 239 -3.83 8.26 20.35
CA ILE A 239 -4.34 8.66 21.67
C ILE A 239 -3.44 8.11 22.76
N ASN A 240 -3.47 8.76 23.93
CA ASN A 240 -2.93 8.16 25.14
C ASN A 240 -3.73 6.87 25.42
N ASP A 241 -3.05 5.81 25.87
CA ASP A 241 -3.63 4.47 26.06
C ASP A 241 -4.09 3.78 24.76
N GLU A 242 -3.24 3.79 23.73
CA GLU A 242 -3.51 2.94 22.55
C GLU A 242 -3.73 1.48 22.96
N HIS A 243 -4.57 0.80 22.17
CA HIS A 243 -4.85 -0.61 22.42
C HIS A 243 -3.56 -1.43 22.39
N CYS A 244 -3.39 -2.27 23.41
CA CYS A 244 -2.21 -3.08 23.60
C CYS A 244 -2.58 -4.55 23.76
N GLU A 245 -1.76 -5.42 23.17
CA GLU A 245 -1.84 -6.86 23.36
C GLU A 245 -0.47 -7.35 23.87
N GLY A 246 -0.44 -8.03 25.02
CA GLY A 246 0.81 -8.56 25.57
C GLY A 246 1.89 -7.51 25.86
N GLY A 247 1.49 -6.28 26.24
CA GLY A 247 2.42 -5.19 26.55
C GLY A 247 3.02 -4.48 25.35
N VAL A 248 2.51 -4.73 24.13
CA VAL A 248 2.93 -4.06 22.90
C VAL A 248 1.74 -3.34 22.27
N PRO A 249 1.89 -2.06 21.85
CA PRO A 249 0.83 -1.37 21.12
C PRO A 249 0.46 -2.11 19.83
N THR A 250 -0.83 -2.18 19.52
CA THR A 250 -1.29 -2.86 18.30
C THR A 250 -1.18 -1.98 17.05
N VAL A 251 -1.20 -0.66 17.20
CA VAL A 251 -1.24 0.29 16.07
C VAL A 251 -0.02 0.15 15.18
N LEU A 252 -0.23 -0.26 13.94
CA LEU A 252 0.82 -0.57 12.97
C LEU A 252 1.00 0.55 11.95
N SER A 253 -0.11 1.13 11.53
CA SER A 253 -0.10 2.29 10.65
C SER A 253 -1.22 3.25 10.95
N TYR A 254 -1.00 4.49 10.56
CA TYR A 254 -2.04 5.51 10.45
C TYR A 254 -1.71 6.44 9.29
N PHE A 255 -2.75 7.05 8.71
CA PHE A 255 -2.57 8.08 7.70
C PHE A 255 -3.02 9.44 8.22
N LYS A 256 -2.40 10.49 7.72
CA LYS A 256 -2.82 11.88 7.95
C LYS A 256 -2.32 12.76 6.81
N LYS A 257 -2.97 13.90 6.61
CA LYS A 257 -2.50 14.85 5.60
C LYS A 257 -1.21 15.51 6.06
N PHE A 258 -0.14 15.29 5.30
CA PHE A 258 1.14 15.96 5.47
C PHE A 258 1.31 17.10 4.46
N LYS A 259 1.79 18.25 4.93
CA LYS A 259 2.06 19.44 4.11
C LYS A 259 3.55 19.69 3.85
N LYS A 260 4.43 19.13 4.67
CA LYS A 260 5.88 19.33 4.62
C LYS A 260 6.63 18.10 5.16
N GLU A 261 7.94 18.04 4.91
CA GLU A 261 8.77 16.88 5.27
C GLU A 261 8.84 16.65 6.79
N GLU A 262 8.89 17.72 7.58
CA GLU A 262 9.09 17.67 9.03
C GLU A 262 7.94 16.98 9.75
N GLU A 263 6.72 17.12 9.22
CA GLU A 263 5.52 16.51 9.81
C GLU A 263 5.59 14.98 9.77
N TYR A 264 6.30 14.37 8.81
CA TYR A 264 6.55 12.91 8.81
C TYR A 264 7.47 12.50 9.96
N ILE A 265 8.48 13.32 10.25
CA ILE A 265 9.46 13.05 11.32
C ILE A 265 8.78 13.18 12.68
N GLU A 266 7.96 14.21 12.87
CA GLU A 266 7.15 14.40 14.08
C GLU A 266 6.19 13.22 14.29
N SER A 267 5.45 12.86 13.25
CA SER A 267 4.49 11.75 13.28
C SER A 267 5.14 10.39 13.48
N TYR A 268 6.35 10.19 12.98
CA TYR A 268 7.15 9.01 13.25
C TYR A 268 7.58 8.94 14.73
N LYS A 269 8.00 10.07 15.32
CA LYS A 269 8.31 10.14 16.76
C LYS A 269 7.06 9.87 17.61
N GLU A 270 5.93 10.44 17.21
CA GLU A 270 4.62 10.21 17.86
C GLU A 270 4.27 8.72 17.87
N MET A 271 4.41 8.02 16.73
CA MET A 271 4.17 6.57 16.62
C MET A 271 5.03 5.74 17.58
N HIS A 272 6.27 6.15 17.80
CA HIS A 272 7.23 5.47 18.69
C HIS A 272 7.09 5.88 20.15
N SER A 273 6.39 6.99 20.44
CA SER A 273 6.09 7.42 21.80
C SER A 273 4.89 6.70 22.41
N VAL A 274 4.13 5.97 21.59
CA VAL A 274 3.00 5.15 22.04
C VAL A 274 3.52 4.03 22.94
N THR A 275 3.05 4.00 24.18
CA THR A 275 3.35 2.97 25.17
C THR A 275 2.08 2.29 25.65
N CYS A 276 2.23 1.08 26.19
CA CYS A 276 1.16 0.43 26.95
C CYS A 276 1.23 0.93 28.39
N ASN A 277 0.12 1.45 28.89
CA ASN A 277 -0.05 1.81 30.30
C ASN A 277 -0.73 0.69 31.08
#